data_AF-A0A3D2US27-F1
#
_entry.id   AF-A0A3D2US27-F1
#
_cell.length_a   1.000
_cell.length_b   1.000
_cell.length_c   1.000
_cell.angle_alpha   90.00
_cell.angle_beta   90.00
_cell.angle_gamma   90.00
#
_symmetry.space_group_name_H-M   'P 1'
#
loop_
_entity.id
_entity.type
_entity.pdbx_description
1 polymer ?
#
loop_
_entity_poly.entity_id
_entity_poly.type
_entity_poly.pdbx_seq_one_letter_code
_entity_poly.pdbx_strand_id
1 'polypeptide(L)'
;MHKKQIIFIFLIFVLIACSPNPSASEQPSVETIVAGTLEALTASAPVSTEVNGTLFTDDNLSFVIPIGIATSVTEEVVQAVPPSEGTPWWGVYPEHRQYHLAGYALTDVFHRVDIYLYPIEEYVAMNEDVGIGIETLQSLIANPNQPLPERLPFLPTFNASQMFYSNFGTMTFQNGSGIRYITGFSQFPHPISNIGMFYTFQGITNDGVYYVSAILPINVDFLVGYPTPTDQGDFVFIESEVIRVTDQLNNTSSDSFTPKLTVLDTLIQSINVTGIP
;
A
#
# COMPACT_ATOMS: atom_id res chain seq x y z
N MET A 1 -36.62 -30.63 49.16
CA MET A 1 -37.19 -30.03 50.38
C MET A 1 -37.28 -28.52 50.19
N HIS A 2 -38.50 -27.99 50.33
CA HIS A 2 -38.95 -26.60 50.60
C HIS A 2 -38.23 -25.39 49.96
N LYS A 3 -38.90 -24.68 49.03
CA LYS A 3 -39.97 -23.65 49.19
C LYS A 3 -39.43 -22.30 49.66
N LYS A 4 -39.62 -21.25 48.84
CA LYS A 4 -40.68 -20.24 49.04
C LYS A 4 -40.74 -19.24 47.87
N GLN A 5 -41.88 -19.27 47.17
CA GLN A 5 -42.44 -18.15 46.39
C GLN A 5 -43.01 -17.11 47.37
N ILE A 6 -42.94 -15.81 47.03
CA ILE A 6 -44.01 -14.85 47.32
C ILE A 6 -44.17 -13.90 46.12
N ILE A 7 -45.41 -13.82 45.67
CA ILE A 7 -46.04 -13.03 44.60
C ILE A 7 -46.71 -11.81 45.26
N PHE A 8 -46.82 -10.66 44.58
CA PHE A 8 -47.96 -9.71 44.71
C PHE A 8 -47.94 -8.75 43.49
N ILE A 9 -48.80 -8.93 42.46
CA ILE A 9 -50.18 -8.39 42.27
C ILE A 9 -50.16 -6.93 41.78
N PHE A 10 -50.42 -6.65 40.49
CA PHE A 10 -51.72 -6.47 39.79
C PHE A 10 -52.25 -5.02 39.88
N LEU A 11 -52.39 -4.31 38.75
CA LEU A 11 -53.68 -3.79 38.24
C LEU A 11 -53.50 -2.98 36.95
N ILE A 12 -54.35 -3.27 35.97
CA ILE A 12 -54.65 -2.48 34.77
C ILE A 12 -55.85 -1.57 35.09
N PHE A 13 -55.83 -0.29 34.66
CA PHE A 13 -57.02 0.42 34.18
C PHE A 13 -56.65 1.60 33.27
N VAL A 14 -57.39 1.70 32.16
CA VAL A 14 -57.29 2.65 31.03
C VAL A 14 -57.95 4.00 31.38
N LEU A 15 -57.50 5.12 30.79
CA LEU A 15 -58.33 6.22 30.22
C LEU A 15 -57.51 7.41 29.63
N ILE A 16 -57.53 7.51 28.29
CA ILE A 16 -57.71 8.67 27.37
C ILE A 16 -57.52 10.12 27.91
N ALA A 17 -56.66 10.95 27.26
CA ALA A 17 -57.03 12.18 26.51
C ALA A 17 -55.86 13.15 26.14
N CYS A 18 -55.94 13.64 24.90
CA CYS A 18 -55.45 14.91 24.29
C CYS A 18 -53.94 15.24 24.17
N SER A 19 -53.48 15.18 22.92
CA SER A 19 -52.25 15.81 22.39
C SER A 19 -52.45 17.29 22.04
N PRO A 20 -51.41 18.14 22.12
CA PRO A 20 -51.30 19.36 21.31
C PRO A 20 -50.31 19.20 20.15
N ASN A 21 -50.70 19.76 19.01
CA ASN A 21 -50.02 19.91 17.72
C ASN A 21 -48.50 20.23 17.77
N PRO A 22 -47.68 19.69 16.85
CA PRO A 22 -46.42 20.31 16.48
C PRO A 22 -46.63 21.41 15.42
N SER A 23 -45.98 22.55 15.63
CA SER A 23 -45.88 23.66 14.68
C SER A 23 -45.23 23.22 13.36
N ALA A 24 -45.76 23.71 12.24
CA ALA A 24 -45.18 23.56 10.92
C ALA A 24 -43.83 24.29 10.83
N SER A 25 -42.76 23.56 10.48
CA SER A 25 -41.51 24.15 9.98
C SER A 25 -41.64 24.35 8.47
N GLU A 26 -41.37 25.57 7.99
CA GLU A 26 -41.27 25.87 6.56
C GLU A 26 -40.19 24.99 5.90
N GLN A 27 -40.61 24.17 4.94
CA GLN A 27 -39.70 23.40 4.10
C GLN A 27 -39.21 24.30 2.96
N PRO A 28 -37.88 24.40 2.70
CA PRO A 28 -37.37 25.21 1.61
C PRO A 28 -37.87 24.71 0.25
N SER A 29 -38.15 25.65 -0.64
CA SER A 29 -38.67 25.38 -1.99
C SER A 29 -37.68 24.57 -2.83
N VAL A 30 -38.20 23.74 -3.74
CA VAL A 30 -37.41 22.88 -4.63
C VAL A 30 -36.45 23.69 -5.51
N GLU A 31 -36.81 24.93 -5.87
CA GLU A 31 -35.95 25.82 -6.67
C GLU A 31 -34.67 26.23 -5.92
N THR A 32 -34.73 26.42 -4.60
CA THR A 32 -33.56 26.73 -3.77
C THR A 32 -32.62 25.53 -3.64
N ILE A 33 -33.17 24.31 -3.65
CA ILE A 33 -32.38 23.07 -3.60
C ILE A 33 -31.64 22.87 -4.92
N VAL A 34 -32.30 23.09 -6.06
CA VAL A 34 -31.69 22.90 -7.39
C VAL A 34 -30.58 23.94 -7.66
N ALA A 35 -30.78 25.20 -7.27
CA ALA A 35 -29.76 26.25 -7.42
C ALA A 35 -28.50 25.99 -6.58
N GLY A 36 -28.66 25.56 -5.32
CA GLY A 36 -27.53 25.17 -4.47
C GLY A 36 -26.82 23.88 -4.92
N THR A 37 -27.50 23.02 -5.68
CA THR A 37 -26.90 21.76 -6.20
C THR A 37 -26.06 21.99 -7.46
N LEU A 38 -26.37 23.02 -8.26
CA LEU A 38 -25.58 23.35 -9.47
C LEU A 38 -24.28 24.09 -9.15
N GLU A 39 -24.25 24.95 -8.12
CA GLU A 39 -23.00 25.59 -7.66
C GLU A 39 -22.04 24.59 -6.97
N ALA A 40 -22.57 23.51 -6.38
CA ALA A 40 -21.77 22.44 -5.80
C ALA A 40 -21.10 21.51 -6.84
N LEU A 41 -21.58 21.50 -8.10
CA LEU A 41 -21.03 20.68 -9.19
C LEU A 41 -19.92 21.38 -9.99
N THR A 42 -19.63 22.65 -9.68
CA THR A 42 -18.40 23.34 -10.10
C THR A 42 -17.30 23.24 -9.03
N ALA A 43 -17.27 22.13 -8.28
CA ALA A 43 -16.07 21.75 -7.55
C ALA A 43 -14.94 21.58 -8.57
N SER A 44 -13.99 22.51 -8.54
CA SER A 44 -12.76 22.51 -9.33
C SER A 44 -12.25 21.08 -9.49
N ALA A 45 -12.07 20.64 -10.75
CA ALA A 45 -11.22 19.48 -11.03
C ALA A 45 -9.90 19.66 -10.26
N PRO A 46 -9.34 18.60 -9.66
CA PRO A 46 -8.07 18.70 -8.98
C PRO A 46 -7.04 19.28 -9.96
N VAL A 47 -6.37 20.35 -9.54
CA VAL A 47 -5.27 20.94 -10.30
C VAL A 47 -4.24 19.84 -10.46
N SER A 48 -4.03 19.36 -11.69
CA SER A 48 -2.92 18.49 -12.03
C SER A 48 -1.65 19.22 -11.60
N THR A 49 -1.06 18.76 -10.50
CA THR A 49 0.24 19.27 -10.09
C THR A 49 1.21 18.67 -11.09
N GLU A 50 1.67 19.46 -12.07
CA GLU A 50 2.69 18.99 -13.00
C GLU A 50 3.89 18.51 -12.19
N VAL A 51 4.09 17.19 -12.16
CA VAL A 51 5.27 16.59 -11.58
C VAL A 51 6.44 16.97 -12.49
N ASN A 52 7.40 17.73 -11.97
CA ASN A 52 8.63 18.03 -12.70
C ASN A 52 9.40 16.74 -12.97
N GLY A 53 9.45 16.32 -14.23
CA GLY A 53 10.10 15.07 -14.61
C GLY A 53 9.90 14.70 -16.08
N THR A 54 10.30 13.48 -16.44
CA THR A 54 10.10 12.93 -17.78
C THR A 54 8.89 12.00 -17.76
N LEU A 55 7.89 12.25 -18.61
CA LEU A 55 6.77 11.33 -18.76
C LEU A 55 7.23 10.06 -19.50
N PHE A 56 6.99 8.91 -18.88
CA PHE A 56 6.97 7.61 -19.54
C PHE A 56 5.51 7.23 -19.84
N THR A 57 5.28 6.63 -21.01
CA THR A 57 3.97 6.13 -21.40
C THR A 57 4.12 4.97 -22.38
N ASP A 58 3.31 3.94 -22.18
CA ASP A 58 3.01 2.89 -23.14
C ASP A 58 1.49 2.61 -23.16
N ASP A 59 1.08 1.47 -23.72
CA ASP A 59 -0.33 1.08 -23.85
C ASP A 59 -0.98 0.72 -22.50
N ASN A 60 -0.20 0.25 -21.53
CA ASN A 60 -0.68 -0.30 -20.26
C ASN A 60 -0.54 0.67 -19.09
N LEU A 61 0.49 1.52 -19.12
CA LEU A 61 0.87 2.33 -17.97
C LEU A 61 1.58 3.63 -18.41
N SER A 62 1.34 4.69 -17.64
CA SER A 62 2.06 5.96 -17.75
C SER A 62 2.42 6.49 -16.37
N PHE A 63 3.57 7.16 -16.25
CA PHE A 63 4.02 7.80 -15.02
C PHE A 63 5.11 8.81 -15.33
N VAL A 64 5.31 9.75 -14.41
CA VAL A 64 6.42 10.70 -14.48
C VAL A 64 7.61 10.14 -13.70
N ILE A 65 8.79 10.28 -14.28
CA ILE A 65 10.08 10.07 -13.64
C ILE A 65 10.56 11.41 -13.09
N PRO A 66 10.40 11.71 -11.79
CA PRO A 66 10.95 12.90 -11.17
C PRO A 66 12.43 13.12 -11.48
N ILE A 67 12.84 14.39 -11.58
CA ILE A 67 14.23 14.74 -11.83
C ILE A 67 15.14 14.13 -10.75
N GLY A 68 16.20 13.45 -11.19
CA GLY A 68 17.27 12.96 -10.32
C GLY A 68 17.04 11.59 -9.70
N ILE A 69 15.93 10.90 -10.00
CA ILE A 69 15.72 9.52 -9.52
C ILE A 69 16.21 8.47 -10.52
N ALA A 70 15.96 8.67 -11.81
CA ALA A 70 16.30 7.75 -12.90
C ALA A 70 16.39 8.54 -14.21
N THR A 71 17.00 7.93 -15.24
CA THR A 71 17.26 8.59 -16.53
C THR A 71 16.39 8.08 -17.66
N SER A 72 15.96 6.82 -17.60
CA SER A 72 15.09 6.20 -18.60
C SER A 72 14.34 5.02 -18.02
N VAL A 73 13.30 4.57 -18.72
CA VAL A 73 12.54 3.36 -18.38
C VAL A 73 12.57 2.41 -19.58
N THR A 74 12.72 1.12 -19.32
CA THR A 74 12.53 0.06 -20.30
C THR A 74 11.45 -0.90 -19.83
N GLU A 75 10.44 -1.14 -20.66
CA GLU A 75 9.43 -2.17 -20.44
C GLU A 75 9.97 -3.55 -20.82
N GLU A 76 9.61 -4.55 -20.02
CA GLU A 76 9.76 -5.96 -20.29
C GLU A 76 8.42 -6.68 -20.10
N VAL A 77 8.06 -7.52 -21.06
CA VAL A 77 6.94 -8.46 -20.95
C VAL A 77 7.46 -9.77 -20.39
N VAL A 78 7.12 -10.06 -19.13
CA VAL A 78 7.55 -11.28 -18.45
C VAL A 78 6.50 -12.37 -18.68
N GLN A 79 6.91 -13.48 -19.30
CA GLN A 79 6.02 -14.59 -19.62
C GLN A 79 5.53 -15.31 -18.35
N ALA A 80 4.31 -15.84 -18.39
CA ALA A 80 3.72 -16.57 -17.28
C ALA A 80 4.53 -17.82 -16.89
N VAL A 81 4.62 -18.08 -15.59
CA VAL A 81 5.14 -19.34 -15.04
C VAL A 81 4.02 -20.00 -14.22
N PRO A 82 3.29 -20.97 -14.80
CA PRO A 82 2.19 -21.63 -14.11
C PRO A 82 2.70 -22.59 -13.02
N PRO A 83 1.87 -22.90 -12.02
CA PRO A 83 2.24 -23.89 -11.01
C PRO A 83 2.43 -25.26 -11.67
N SER A 84 3.55 -25.92 -11.37
CA SER A 84 3.87 -27.26 -11.85
C SER A 84 4.76 -28.01 -10.85
N GLU A 85 4.88 -29.33 -11.00
CA GLU A 85 5.77 -30.14 -10.18
C GLU A 85 7.22 -29.63 -10.33
N GLY A 86 7.78 -29.09 -9.26
CA GLY A 86 9.14 -28.52 -9.23
C GLY A 86 9.20 -27.00 -9.40
N THR A 87 8.09 -26.32 -9.73
CA THR A 87 8.05 -24.84 -9.68
C THR A 87 8.02 -24.39 -8.22
N PRO A 88 8.99 -23.57 -7.78
CA PRO A 88 8.96 -23.08 -6.41
C PRO A 88 7.77 -22.15 -6.19
N TRP A 89 7.24 -22.10 -4.97
CA TRP A 89 6.04 -21.29 -4.64
C TRP A 89 6.22 -19.78 -4.92
N TRP A 90 7.46 -19.27 -4.81
CA TRP A 90 7.81 -17.88 -5.16
C TRP A 90 8.02 -17.64 -6.66
N GLY A 91 7.98 -18.70 -7.48
CA GLY A 91 8.20 -18.65 -8.92
C GLY A 91 6.93 -18.76 -9.75
N VAL A 92 5.76 -18.77 -9.12
CA VAL A 92 4.45 -18.81 -9.80
C VAL A 92 3.93 -17.39 -10.01
N TYR A 93 3.65 -17.02 -11.26
CA TYR A 93 3.08 -15.72 -11.63
C TYR A 93 2.49 -15.74 -13.05
N PRO A 94 1.48 -14.91 -13.34
CA PRO A 94 0.94 -14.75 -14.69
C PRO A 94 1.90 -13.95 -15.57
N GLU A 95 1.56 -13.81 -16.86
CA GLU A 95 2.20 -12.82 -17.70
C GLU A 95 1.96 -11.43 -17.09
N HIS A 96 3.01 -10.62 -17.03
CA HIS A 96 2.94 -9.28 -16.44
C HIS A 96 3.91 -8.33 -17.11
N ARG A 97 3.83 -7.04 -16.77
CA ARG A 97 4.77 -6.02 -17.22
C ARG A 97 5.72 -5.64 -16.11
N GLN A 98 6.98 -5.43 -16.46
CA GLN A 98 8.03 -4.94 -15.60
C GLN A 98 8.68 -3.73 -16.24
N TYR A 99 8.77 -2.63 -15.50
CA TYR A 99 9.32 -1.36 -15.95
C TYR A 99 10.61 -1.09 -15.19
N HIS A 100 11.74 -1.27 -15.87
CA HIS A 100 13.05 -1.06 -15.27
C HIS A 100 13.47 0.40 -15.35
N LEU A 101 13.77 1.02 -14.21
CA LEU A 101 14.27 2.39 -14.13
C LEU A 101 15.80 2.38 -14.20
N ALA A 102 16.36 2.74 -15.35
CA ALA A 102 17.80 2.77 -15.59
C ALA A 102 18.42 4.11 -15.19
N GLY A 103 19.70 4.07 -14.80
CA GLY A 103 20.43 5.24 -14.29
C GLY A 103 19.84 5.76 -12.99
N TYR A 104 19.41 4.85 -12.11
CA TYR A 104 18.82 5.19 -10.82
C TYR A 104 19.82 5.92 -9.92
N ALA A 105 19.32 6.76 -9.00
CA ALA A 105 20.12 7.60 -8.12
C ALA A 105 21.11 6.82 -7.23
N LEU A 106 20.82 5.55 -6.95
CA LEU A 106 21.68 4.64 -6.19
C LEU A 106 22.24 3.55 -7.10
N THR A 107 23.54 3.27 -6.97
CA THR A 107 24.26 2.29 -7.82
C THR A 107 24.70 1.03 -7.08
N ASP A 108 24.88 1.09 -5.76
CA ASP A 108 25.31 -0.05 -4.93
C ASP A 108 24.10 -0.59 -4.15
N VAL A 109 23.26 -1.35 -4.86
CA VAL A 109 21.95 -1.82 -4.39
C VAL A 109 21.77 -3.29 -4.72
N PHE A 110 21.07 -4.02 -3.85
CA PHE A 110 20.78 -5.44 -4.06
C PHE A 110 19.59 -5.66 -5.00
N HIS A 111 18.53 -4.86 -4.84
CA HIS A 111 17.31 -5.00 -5.62
C HIS A 111 17.41 -4.24 -6.94
N ARG A 112 16.82 -4.84 -7.98
CA ARG A 112 16.53 -4.09 -9.20
C ARG A 112 15.51 -2.99 -8.92
N VAL A 113 15.63 -1.89 -9.67
CA VAL A 113 14.75 -0.73 -9.58
C VAL A 113 13.62 -0.88 -10.59
N ASP A 114 12.50 -1.42 -10.12
CA ASP A 114 11.42 -1.84 -11.01
C ASP A 114 10.04 -1.46 -10.48
N ILE A 115 9.14 -1.19 -11.42
CA ILE A 115 7.69 -1.17 -11.21
C ILE A 115 7.09 -2.39 -11.92
N TYR A 116 6.15 -3.06 -11.29
CA TYR A 116 5.47 -4.24 -11.81
C TYR A 116 3.98 -3.98 -11.93
N LEU A 117 3.38 -4.51 -13.00
CA LEU A 117 1.93 -4.47 -13.24
C LEU A 117 1.44 -5.90 -13.47
N TYR A 118 0.74 -6.46 -12.48
CA TYR A 118 0.19 -7.81 -12.54
C TYR A 118 -1.33 -7.77 -12.78
N PRO A 119 -1.87 -8.66 -13.63
CA PRO A 119 -3.31 -8.85 -13.71
C PRO A 119 -3.78 -9.70 -12.51
N ILE A 120 -4.72 -9.17 -11.72
CA ILE A 120 -5.10 -9.72 -10.41
C ILE A 120 -5.83 -11.06 -10.56
N GLU A 121 -6.81 -11.14 -11.46
CA GLU A 121 -7.63 -12.34 -11.63
C GLU A 121 -6.78 -13.57 -11.95
N GLU A 122 -5.89 -13.44 -12.94
CA GLU A 122 -4.98 -14.51 -13.34
C GLU A 122 -3.99 -14.85 -12.24
N TYR A 123 -3.47 -13.87 -11.50
CA TYR A 123 -2.51 -14.16 -10.44
C TYR A 123 -3.17 -14.95 -9.30
N VAL A 124 -4.36 -14.51 -8.85
CA VAL A 124 -5.12 -15.22 -7.81
C VAL A 124 -5.49 -16.63 -8.26
N ALA A 125 -5.84 -16.82 -9.54
CA ALA A 125 -6.12 -18.15 -10.10
C ALA A 125 -4.89 -19.08 -10.12
N MET A 126 -3.68 -18.54 -10.14
CA MET A 126 -2.43 -19.30 -10.11
C MET A 126 -1.87 -19.54 -8.71
N ASN A 127 -2.14 -18.62 -7.76
CA ASN A 127 -1.59 -18.67 -6.41
C ASN A 127 -2.57 -18.06 -5.38
N GLU A 128 -3.20 -18.92 -4.57
CA GLU A 128 -4.20 -18.51 -3.58
C GLU A 128 -3.64 -17.56 -2.50
N ASP A 129 -2.34 -17.64 -2.17
CA ASP A 129 -1.70 -16.75 -1.19
C ASP A 129 -1.71 -15.29 -1.66
N VAL A 130 -1.72 -15.07 -2.98
CA VAL A 130 -1.86 -13.72 -3.56
C VAL A 130 -3.24 -13.14 -3.26
N GLY A 131 -4.29 -13.97 -3.28
CA GLY A 131 -5.64 -13.54 -2.89
C GLY A 131 -5.69 -13.04 -1.44
N ILE A 132 -5.08 -13.79 -0.52
CA ILE A 132 -4.96 -13.39 0.90
C ILE A 132 -4.20 -12.07 1.05
N GLY A 133 -3.10 -11.91 0.29
CA GLY A 133 -2.33 -10.68 0.26
C GLY A 133 -3.14 -9.47 -0.24
N ILE A 134 -3.96 -9.66 -1.28
CA ILE A 134 -4.82 -8.63 -1.84
C ILE A 134 -5.95 -8.24 -0.86
N GLU A 135 -6.59 -9.20 -0.20
CA GLU A 135 -7.60 -8.93 0.83
C GLU A 135 -7.00 -8.12 2.00
N THR A 136 -5.79 -8.50 2.43
CA THR A 136 -5.05 -7.78 3.47
C THR A 136 -4.73 -6.36 3.01
N LEU A 137 -4.29 -6.18 1.76
CA LEU A 137 -4.01 -4.87 1.17
C LEU A 137 -5.26 -3.99 1.13
N GLN A 138 -6.38 -4.51 0.63
CA GLN A 138 -7.66 -3.81 0.60
C GLN A 138 -8.11 -3.37 1.99
N SER A 139 -7.95 -4.25 2.99
CA SER A 139 -8.25 -3.93 4.39
C SER A 139 -7.39 -2.77 4.91
N LEU A 140 -6.07 -2.79 4.65
CA LEU A 140 -5.15 -1.72 5.07
C LEU A 140 -5.44 -0.38 4.39
N ILE A 141 -5.83 -0.40 3.12
CA ILE A 141 -6.27 0.80 2.39
C ILE A 141 -7.55 1.38 3.01
N ALA A 142 -8.53 0.53 3.29
CA ALA A 142 -9.82 0.94 3.83
C ALA A 142 -9.74 1.41 5.30
N ASN A 143 -8.82 0.85 6.09
CA ASN A 143 -8.65 1.16 7.50
C ASN A 143 -7.15 1.33 7.87
N PRO A 144 -6.52 2.46 7.50
CA PRO A 144 -5.07 2.67 7.69
C PRO A 144 -4.61 2.72 9.15
N ASN A 145 -5.53 2.91 10.10
CA ASN A 145 -5.22 3.00 11.53
C ASN A 145 -5.38 1.66 12.26
N GLN A 146 -5.71 0.57 11.54
CA GLN A 146 -5.81 -0.74 12.16
C GLN A 146 -4.44 -1.25 12.62
N PRO A 147 -4.40 -2.20 13.58
CA PRO A 147 -3.17 -2.89 13.91
C PRO A 147 -2.55 -3.50 12.64
N LEU A 148 -1.31 -3.12 12.35
CA LEU A 148 -0.59 -3.63 11.20
C LEU A 148 -0.20 -5.10 11.44
N PRO A 149 -0.28 -5.97 10.41
CA PRO A 149 0.17 -7.35 10.51
C PRO A 149 1.70 -7.40 10.71
N GLU A 150 2.20 -8.56 11.14
CA GLU A 150 3.66 -8.81 11.22
C GLU A 150 4.34 -8.64 9.85
N ARG A 151 3.64 -9.02 8.78
CA ARG A 151 4.11 -8.88 7.40
C ARG A 151 3.09 -8.14 6.57
N LEU A 152 3.52 -7.07 5.92
CA LEU A 152 2.68 -6.33 4.98
C LEU A 152 2.60 -7.08 3.64
N PRO A 153 1.48 -6.92 2.90
CA PRO A 153 1.37 -7.43 1.54
C PRO A 153 2.54 -6.98 0.67
N PHE A 154 3.05 -7.89 -0.15
CA PHE A 154 4.20 -7.64 -1.00
C PHE A 154 4.21 -8.56 -2.22
N LEU A 155 4.38 -7.97 -3.40
CA LEU A 155 4.72 -8.63 -4.65
C LEU A 155 5.92 -7.91 -5.30
N PRO A 156 6.70 -8.58 -6.16
CA PRO A 156 6.72 -10.03 -6.39
C PRO A 156 7.06 -10.86 -5.15
N THR A 157 6.67 -12.12 -5.16
CA THR A 157 6.94 -13.05 -4.05
C THR A 157 8.44 -13.36 -3.95
N PHE A 158 9.01 -13.22 -2.75
CA PHE A 158 10.41 -13.56 -2.48
C PHE A 158 10.53 -14.83 -1.64
N ASN A 159 11.54 -15.65 -1.92
CA ASN A 159 11.97 -16.74 -1.04
C ASN A 159 12.79 -16.20 0.16
N ALA A 160 12.17 -15.30 0.91
CA ALA A 160 12.76 -14.61 2.05
C ALA A 160 11.64 -14.09 2.94
N SER A 161 11.95 -13.81 4.21
CA SER A 161 10.99 -13.17 5.11
C SER A 161 11.16 -11.66 5.09
N GLN A 162 10.05 -10.93 5.15
CA GLN A 162 10.06 -9.50 5.46
C GLN A 162 10.63 -9.31 6.86
N MET A 163 11.71 -8.55 6.97
CA MET A 163 12.44 -8.39 8.23
C MET A 163 11.89 -7.30 9.13
N PHE A 164 11.41 -6.23 8.52
CA PHE A 164 10.84 -5.06 9.19
C PHE A 164 9.99 -4.28 8.19
N TYR A 165 9.19 -3.35 8.69
CA TYR A 165 8.68 -2.25 7.89
C TYR A 165 8.75 -0.96 8.70
N SER A 166 9.03 0.15 8.03
CA SER A 166 8.98 1.50 8.61
C SER A 166 8.28 2.45 7.64
N ASN A 167 7.92 3.65 8.12
CA ASN A 167 7.33 4.70 7.31
C ASN A 167 6.08 4.21 6.54
N PHE A 168 5.24 3.40 7.20
CA PHE A 168 3.98 2.96 6.63
C PHE A 168 3.07 4.16 6.34
N GLY A 169 2.43 4.15 5.18
CA GLY A 169 1.37 5.09 4.83
C GLY A 169 0.51 4.55 3.69
N THR A 170 -0.75 4.99 3.64
CA THR A 170 -1.60 4.80 2.47
C THR A 170 -1.40 5.92 1.46
N MET A 171 -1.61 5.62 0.18
CA MET A 171 -1.44 6.56 -0.91
C MET A 171 -2.37 6.26 -2.07
N THR A 172 -2.79 7.29 -2.79
CA THR A 172 -3.51 7.19 -4.05
C THR A 172 -2.61 7.52 -5.24
N PHE A 173 -2.81 6.82 -6.35
CA PHE A 173 -2.30 7.20 -7.67
C PHE A 173 -3.48 7.58 -8.58
N GLN A 174 -3.24 7.93 -9.86
CA GLN A 174 -4.25 8.57 -10.70
C GLN A 174 -5.56 7.78 -10.79
N ASN A 175 -5.47 6.44 -10.80
CA ASN A 175 -6.62 5.56 -10.91
C ASN A 175 -6.55 4.35 -9.97
N GLY A 176 -6.00 4.53 -8.77
CA GLY A 176 -5.97 3.47 -7.75
C GLY A 176 -5.42 3.93 -6.42
N SER A 177 -5.23 2.97 -5.52
CA SER A 177 -4.74 3.22 -4.17
C SER A 177 -3.92 2.04 -3.63
N GLY A 178 -3.11 2.30 -2.62
CA GLY A 178 -2.21 1.31 -2.06
C GLY A 178 -1.59 1.74 -0.74
N ILE A 179 -0.61 0.96 -0.31
CA ILE A 179 0.26 1.24 0.83
C ILE A 179 1.69 1.44 0.32
N ARG A 180 2.44 2.30 1.01
CA ARG A 180 3.89 2.38 0.87
C ARG A 180 4.58 2.25 2.21
N TYR A 181 5.78 1.71 2.18
CA TYR A 181 6.61 1.51 3.36
C TYR A 181 8.06 1.24 2.94
N ILE A 182 8.99 1.37 3.88
CA ILE A 182 10.39 0.98 3.70
C ILE A 182 10.60 -0.37 4.37
N THR A 183 11.27 -1.30 3.69
CA THR A 183 11.47 -2.67 4.18
C THR A 183 12.79 -3.26 3.69
N GLY A 184 13.05 -4.50 4.09
CA GLY A 184 14.10 -5.37 3.59
C GLY A 184 13.72 -6.83 3.83
N PHE A 185 14.25 -7.72 3.01
CA PHE A 185 13.98 -9.17 3.07
C PHE A 185 15.26 -9.96 3.30
N SER A 186 15.17 -11.02 4.09
CA SER A 186 16.29 -11.96 4.29
C SER A 186 15.81 -13.38 4.62
N GLN A 187 16.67 -14.37 4.37
CA GLN A 187 16.45 -15.78 4.73
C GLN A 187 16.91 -16.12 6.16
N PHE A 188 17.71 -15.24 6.76
CA PHE A 188 18.20 -15.36 8.14
C PHE A 188 18.27 -13.97 8.77
N PRO A 189 18.25 -13.85 10.12
CA PRO A 189 18.34 -12.55 10.74
C PRO A 189 19.62 -11.83 10.30
N HIS A 190 19.47 -10.58 9.88
CA HIS A 190 20.55 -9.75 9.35
C HIS A 190 20.35 -8.30 9.83
N PRO A 191 21.40 -7.53 10.07
CA PRO A 191 21.26 -6.10 10.32
C PRO A 191 20.60 -5.38 9.12
N ILE A 192 19.79 -4.36 9.38
CA ILE A 192 19.28 -3.48 8.34
C ILE A 192 20.47 -2.74 7.71
N SER A 193 20.53 -2.72 6.37
CA SER A 193 21.60 -2.06 5.62
C SER A 193 21.03 -1.33 4.40
N ASN A 194 21.73 -0.29 3.96
CA ASN A 194 21.38 0.46 2.75
C ASN A 194 21.35 -0.42 1.49
N ILE A 195 22.17 -1.47 1.42
CA ILE A 195 22.23 -2.39 0.26
C ILE A 195 20.91 -3.15 0.07
N GLY A 196 20.33 -3.65 1.16
CA GLY A 196 19.12 -4.48 1.15
C GLY A 196 17.83 -3.74 1.50
N MET A 197 17.91 -2.45 1.84
CA MET A 197 16.76 -1.62 2.18
C MET A 197 16.16 -0.97 0.93
N PHE A 198 14.84 -0.97 0.84
CA PHE A 198 14.14 -0.35 -0.28
C PHE A 198 12.79 0.22 0.16
N TYR A 199 12.39 1.29 -0.53
CA TYR A 199 11.02 1.76 -0.57
C TYR A 199 10.20 0.80 -1.43
N THR A 200 9.01 0.47 -0.97
CA THR A 200 8.04 -0.26 -1.76
C THR A 200 6.67 0.39 -1.73
N PHE A 201 5.99 0.32 -2.87
CA PHE A 201 4.56 0.61 -2.98
C PHE A 201 3.85 -0.65 -3.45
N GLN A 202 2.68 -0.91 -2.87
CA GLN A 202 1.84 -2.07 -3.15
C GLN A 202 0.40 -1.56 -3.26
N GLY A 203 -0.18 -1.62 -4.46
CA GLY A 203 -1.46 -0.99 -4.73
C GLY A 203 -2.31 -1.73 -5.76
N ILE A 204 -3.56 -1.32 -5.85
CA ILE A 204 -4.56 -1.86 -6.76
C ILE A 204 -5.25 -0.72 -7.50
N THR A 205 -5.61 -0.95 -8.76
CA THR A 205 -6.43 -0.03 -9.53
C THR A 205 -7.85 0.05 -8.96
N ASN A 206 -8.55 1.16 -9.22
CA ASN A 206 -9.90 1.41 -8.70
C ASN A 206 -10.95 0.39 -9.21
N ASP A 207 -10.71 -0.19 -10.39
CA ASP A 207 -11.52 -1.28 -10.95
C ASP A 207 -11.16 -2.66 -10.37
N GLY A 208 -10.09 -2.76 -9.57
CA GLY A 208 -9.61 -4.00 -8.96
C GLY A 208 -8.96 -4.98 -9.93
N VAL A 209 -8.66 -4.57 -11.18
CA VAL A 209 -8.16 -5.47 -12.23
C VAL A 209 -6.65 -5.66 -12.15
N TYR A 210 -5.90 -4.61 -11.78
CA TYR A 210 -4.44 -4.64 -11.77
C TYR A 210 -3.84 -4.38 -10.40
N TYR A 211 -2.76 -5.10 -10.12
CA TYR A 211 -1.88 -4.87 -8.99
C TYR A 211 -0.64 -4.13 -9.46
N VAL A 212 -0.31 -3.03 -8.77
CA VAL A 212 0.90 -2.23 -9.01
C VAL A 212 1.85 -2.44 -7.85
N SER A 213 3.06 -2.92 -8.14
CA SER A 213 4.16 -2.99 -7.18
C SER A 213 5.31 -2.10 -7.62
N ALA A 214 6.01 -1.47 -6.69
CA ALA A 214 7.27 -0.79 -6.97
C ALA A 214 8.33 -1.21 -5.95
N ILE A 215 9.56 -1.46 -6.42
CA ILE A 215 10.74 -1.72 -5.58
C ILE A 215 11.79 -0.69 -5.96
N LEU A 216 12.02 0.26 -5.05
CA LEU A 216 12.89 1.41 -5.27
C LEU A 216 13.92 1.46 -4.14
N PRO A 217 15.18 1.08 -4.37
CA PRO A 217 16.22 1.15 -3.34
C PRO A 217 16.30 2.53 -2.70
N ILE A 218 16.52 2.56 -1.39
CA ILE A 218 16.53 3.79 -0.60
C ILE A 218 17.58 3.72 0.49
N ASN A 219 18.31 4.81 0.69
CA ASN A 219 19.36 4.93 1.68
C ASN A 219 19.03 5.97 2.74
N VAL A 220 19.70 5.85 3.89
CA VAL A 220 19.82 6.90 4.90
C VAL A 220 21.23 6.94 5.49
N ASP A 221 21.72 8.12 5.84
CA ASP A 221 23.13 8.35 6.20
C ASP A 221 23.56 7.67 7.50
N PHE A 222 22.65 7.50 8.46
CA PHE A 222 22.99 6.91 9.75
C PHE A 222 23.12 5.38 9.71
N LEU A 223 22.66 4.73 8.63
CA LEU A 223 22.79 3.28 8.49
C LEU A 223 24.25 2.94 8.16
N VAL A 224 24.94 2.46 9.19
CA VAL A 224 26.25 1.83 9.05
C VAL A 224 26.03 0.34 8.78
N GLY A 225 26.66 -0.19 7.73
CA GLY A 225 26.62 -1.64 7.49
C GLY A 225 27.25 -2.39 8.65
N TYR A 226 26.59 -3.45 9.12
CA TYR A 226 27.10 -4.35 10.15
C TYR A 226 27.54 -5.69 9.53
N PRO A 227 28.53 -6.38 10.14
CA PRO A 227 28.93 -7.71 9.67
C PRO A 227 27.78 -8.72 9.82
N THR A 228 27.82 -9.74 8.98
CA THR A 228 26.89 -10.87 9.07
C THR A 228 27.06 -11.61 10.41
N PRO A 229 25.97 -12.01 11.08
CA PRO A 229 26.05 -12.79 12.33
C PRO A 229 26.74 -14.13 12.12
N THR A 230 27.47 -14.57 13.15
CA THR A 230 28.20 -15.85 13.15
C THR A 230 27.82 -16.78 14.30
N ASP A 231 27.17 -16.27 15.36
CA ASP A 231 26.74 -17.07 16.50
C ASP A 231 25.35 -16.68 17.07
N GLN A 232 24.90 -17.38 18.12
CA GLN A 232 23.61 -17.14 18.77
C GLN A 232 23.50 -15.75 19.46
N GLY A 233 24.61 -15.25 20.01
CA GLY A 233 24.64 -13.92 20.61
C GLY A 233 24.44 -12.83 19.56
N ASP A 234 25.03 -13.01 18.38
CA ASP A 234 24.86 -12.12 17.24
C ASP A 234 23.39 -12.07 16.78
N PHE A 235 22.68 -13.21 16.76
CA PHE A 235 21.27 -13.24 16.37
C PHE A 235 20.37 -12.45 17.33
N VAL A 236 20.54 -12.59 18.64
CA VAL A 236 19.76 -11.83 19.64
C VAL A 236 20.07 -10.33 19.55
N PHE A 237 21.34 -9.98 19.34
CA PHE A 237 21.73 -8.59 19.10
C PHE A 237 21.03 -8.03 17.86
N ILE A 238 21.01 -8.78 16.76
CA ILE A 238 20.37 -8.36 15.51
C ILE A 238 18.88 -8.12 15.67
N GLU A 239 18.15 -8.99 16.36
CA GLU A 239 16.72 -8.78 16.60
C GLU A 239 16.46 -7.45 17.32
N SER A 240 17.25 -7.16 18.36
CA SER A 240 17.15 -5.88 19.09
C SER A 240 17.56 -4.68 18.23
N GLU A 241 18.55 -4.86 17.37
CA GLU A 241 19.04 -3.81 16.47
C GLU A 241 18.03 -3.51 15.36
N VAL A 242 17.39 -4.53 14.78
CA VAL A 242 16.31 -4.36 13.79
C VAL A 242 15.18 -3.53 14.37
N ILE A 243 14.74 -3.79 15.61
CA ILE A 243 13.72 -2.99 16.29
C ILE A 243 14.19 -1.53 16.45
N ARG A 244 15.38 -1.33 17.03
CA ARG A 244 15.94 0.01 17.29
C ARG A 244 16.08 0.83 16.00
N VAL A 245 16.58 0.22 14.94
CA VAL A 245 16.77 0.87 13.64
C VAL A 245 15.42 1.14 12.96
N THR A 246 14.46 0.23 13.07
CA THR A 246 13.09 0.45 12.57
C THR A 246 12.44 1.66 13.24
N ASP A 247 12.58 1.79 14.56
CA ASP A 247 12.10 2.95 15.30
C ASP A 247 12.81 4.24 14.85
N GLN A 248 14.13 4.18 14.65
CA GLN A 248 14.89 5.32 14.14
C GLN A 248 14.44 5.72 12.73
N LEU A 249 14.20 4.76 11.83
CA LEU A 249 13.67 5.01 10.49
C LEU A 249 12.28 5.66 10.54
N ASN A 250 11.39 5.22 11.43
CA ASN A 250 10.06 5.84 11.61
C ASN A 250 10.12 7.30 12.09
N ASN A 251 11.17 7.67 12.82
CA ASN A 251 11.38 9.03 13.31
C ASN A 251 12.28 9.88 12.39
N THR A 252 12.73 9.33 11.27
CA THR A 252 13.60 10.01 10.32
C THR A 252 12.77 10.91 9.41
N SER A 253 13.25 12.14 9.18
CA SER A 253 12.59 13.07 8.25
C SER A 253 12.55 12.48 6.83
N SER A 254 11.43 12.69 6.11
CA SER A 254 11.28 12.26 4.72
C SER A 254 12.35 12.82 3.77
N ASP A 255 12.92 13.98 4.11
CA ASP A 255 14.01 14.63 3.39
C ASP A 255 15.40 14.04 3.65
N SER A 256 15.56 13.23 4.71
CA SER A 256 16.84 12.60 5.08
C SER A 256 17.12 11.31 4.32
N PHE A 257 16.15 10.80 3.56
CA PHE A 257 16.33 9.64 2.71
C PHE A 257 16.91 10.01 1.35
N THR A 258 17.65 9.09 0.75
CA THR A 258 18.17 9.22 -0.61
C THR A 258 17.78 7.98 -1.45
N PRO A 259 16.93 8.13 -2.49
CA PRO A 259 16.16 9.33 -2.81
C PRO A 259 15.19 9.75 -1.69
N LYS A 260 14.76 11.00 -1.71
CA LYS A 260 13.79 11.52 -0.74
C LYS A 260 12.47 10.77 -0.86
N LEU A 261 11.83 10.48 0.28
CA LEU A 261 10.54 9.80 0.28
C LEU A 261 9.48 10.56 -0.52
N THR A 262 9.45 11.89 -0.41
CA THR A 262 8.48 12.72 -1.15
C THR A 262 8.65 12.63 -2.66
N VAL A 263 9.87 12.41 -3.16
CA VAL A 263 10.13 12.26 -4.59
C VAL A 263 9.69 10.87 -5.08
N LEU A 264 9.92 9.83 -4.29
CA LEU A 264 9.41 8.48 -4.60
C LEU A 264 7.88 8.44 -4.54
N ASP A 265 7.29 9.06 -3.53
CA ASP A 265 5.83 9.22 -3.39
C ASP A 265 5.25 9.94 -4.64
N THR A 266 5.93 10.97 -5.15
CA THR A 266 5.49 11.71 -6.35
C THR A 266 5.52 10.83 -7.62
N LEU A 267 6.54 9.98 -7.78
CA LEU A 267 6.56 9.00 -8.88
C LEU A 267 5.33 8.08 -8.80
N ILE A 268 5.03 7.54 -7.61
CA ILE A 268 3.90 6.61 -7.43
C ILE A 268 2.57 7.32 -7.70
N GLN A 269 2.38 8.53 -7.18
CA GLN A 269 1.16 9.31 -7.39
C GLN A 269 0.89 9.63 -8.86
N SER A 270 1.94 9.69 -9.68
CA SER A 270 1.82 9.95 -11.12
C SER A 270 1.43 8.72 -11.94
N ILE A 271 1.46 7.52 -11.36
CA ILE A 271 1.08 6.29 -12.05
C ILE A 271 -0.37 6.39 -12.49
N ASN A 272 -0.61 6.11 -13.76
CA ASN A 272 -1.91 5.90 -14.35
C ASN A 272 -1.87 4.61 -15.16
N VAL A 273 -2.64 3.62 -14.71
CA VAL A 273 -2.77 2.34 -15.41
C VAL A 273 -3.83 2.52 -16.49
N THR A 274 -3.42 2.60 -17.75
CA THR A 274 -4.37 2.77 -18.85
C THR A 274 -5.03 1.46 -19.23
N GLY A 275 -4.35 0.32 -19.04
CA GLY A 275 -4.88 -1.04 -19.20
C GLY A 275 -6.00 -1.16 -20.24
N ILE A 276 -5.70 -1.06 -21.54
CA ILE A 276 -6.66 -1.39 -22.60
C ILE A 276 -5.97 -2.35 -23.57
N PRO A 277 -6.58 -3.52 -23.81
CA PRO A 277 -7.45 -3.64 -24.98
C PRO A 277 -8.91 -3.32 -24.69
#